data_AF-A0A9W7H351-F1
#
_entry.id   AF-A0A9W7H351-F1
#
_cell.length_a   1.000
_cell.length_b   1.000
_cell.length_c   1.000
_cell.angle_alpha   90.00
_cell.angle_beta   90.00
_cell.angle_gamma   90.00
#
_symmetry.space_group_name_H-M   'P 1'
#
loop_
_entity.id
_entity.type
_entity.pdbx_description
1 polymer ?
#
loop_
_entity_poly.entity_id
_entity_poly.type
_entity_poly.pdbx_seq_one_letter_code
_entity_poly.pdbx_strand_id
1 'polypeptide(L)'
;MDTENSMNTTREKAEAEQIVSAFESFEKDNHATAVQLLTAVSPYASMHEDVNNFALDKFTNIILIPFHKRPDTAGGWTDEKIEHKLVNQNLLATSPCSIGLLVDRGLTSFPESQKGARECRVAMLFIGGPDDREALAYAWRMAGTPHLILTLVRFVPGKDISQLIENVEEEDDEAEIFTVIFEREKQKQFDDDYINEFRFRTMHDQSIAYIEKQVNSGDQIVSAINSAYSDFDLYVVGRGHGRASPLTTGLSNWSDSPELGPLGETLVSPDLESPSSVLVVQQSAFLSTESNKYQ
;
A
#
# COMPACT_ATOMS: atom_id res chain seq x y z
N MET A 1 -22.48 34.58 -9.71
CA MET A 1 -21.29 33.97 -10.33
C MET A 1 -20.01 34.44 -9.65
N ASP A 2 -19.80 35.75 -9.45
CA ASP A 2 -18.55 36.25 -8.84
C ASP A 2 -18.37 35.93 -7.35
N THR A 3 -19.45 35.90 -6.56
CA THR A 3 -19.41 35.60 -5.12
C THR A 3 -19.11 34.12 -4.81
N GLU A 4 -19.61 33.21 -5.63
CA GLU A 4 -19.42 31.76 -5.46
C GLU A 4 -17.98 31.35 -5.81
N ASN A 5 -17.42 31.96 -6.87
CA ASN A 5 -16.03 31.77 -7.27
C ASN A 5 -15.04 32.38 -6.26
N SER A 6 -15.40 33.53 -5.66
CA SER A 6 -14.60 34.17 -4.59
C SER A 6 -14.62 33.37 -3.27
N MET A 7 -15.73 32.70 -2.95
CA MET A 7 -15.80 31.84 -1.75
C MET A 7 -14.99 30.54 -1.93
N ASN A 8 -15.02 29.92 -3.12
CA ASN A 8 -14.21 28.74 -3.42
C ASN A 8 -12.71 29.03 -3.38
N THR A 9 -12.26 30.13 -3.96
CA THR A 9 -10.83 30.53 -3.90
C THR A 9 -10.37 30.84 -2.47
N THR A 10 -11.25 31.37 -1.63
CA THR A 10 -10.93 31.60 -0.20
C THR A 10 -10.81 30.29 0.57
N ARG A 11 -11.63 29.29 0.23
CA ARG A 11 -11.60 27.97 0.86
C ARG A 11 -10.37 27.15 0.45
N GLU A 12 -10.06 27.10 -0.84
CA GLU A 12 -8.87 26.41 -1.37
C GLU A 12 -7.58 26.99 -0.79
N LYS A 13 -7.52 28.33 -0.64
CA LYS A 13 -6.40 29.00 -0.01
C LYS A 13 -6.26 28.61 1.47
N ALA A 14 -7.36 28.59 2.22
CA ALA A 14 -7.35 28.19 3.62
C ALA A 14 -6.94 26.70 3.79
N GLU A 15 -7.42 25.81 2.92
CA GLU A 15 -7.01 24.40 2.89
C GLU A 15 -5.49 24.27 2.62
N ALA A 16 -4.96 25.01 1.65
CA ALA A 16 -3.52 25.02 1.35
C ALA A 16 -2.68 25.55 2.52
N GLU A 17 -3.10 26.64 3.17
CA GLU A 17 -2.44 27.20 4.36
C GLU A 17 -2.44 26.20 5.53
N GLN A 18 -3.54 25.45 5.70
CA GLN A 18 -3.63 24.40 6.72
C GLN A 18 -2.66 23.25 6.44
N ILE A 19 -2.53 22.82 5.18
CA ILE A 19 -1.56 21.78 4.78
C ILE A 19 -0.13 22.26 5.06
N VAL A 20 0.21 23.49 4.65
CA VAL A 20 1.53 24.10 4.90
C VAL A 20 1.82 24.12 6.41
N SER A 21 0.90 24.62 7.22
CA SER A 21 1.07 24.70 8.67
C SER A 21 1.26 23.34 9.33
N ALA A 22 0.58 22.29 8.84
CA ALA A 22 0.71 20.94 9.37
C ALA A 22 2.12 20.37 9.12
N PHE A 23 2.63 20.56 7.90
CA PHE A 23 3.97 20.11 7.50
C PHE A 23 5.10 20.88 8.21
N GLU A 24 4.97 22.19 8.36
CA GLU A 24 5.92 23.00 9.13
C GLU A 24 5.94 22.60 10.62
N SER A 25 4.78 22.24 11.18
CA SER A 25 4.69 21.75 12.56
C SER A 25 5.37 20.38 12.70
N PHE A 26 5.15 19.49 11.72
CA PHE A 26 5.80 18.19 11.69
C PHE A 26 7.34 18.29 11.65
N GLU A 27 7.90 19.21 10.86
CA GLU A 27 9.34 19.47 10.80
C GLU A 27 9.89 20.01 12.15
N LYS A 28 9.15 20.92 12.80
CA LYS A 28 9.54 21.47 14.11
C LYS A 28 9.59 20.39 15.19
N ASP A 29 8.63 19.47 15.16
CA ASP A 29 8.52 18.38 16.14
C ASP A 29 9.49 17.22 15.84
N ASN A 30 10.00 17.11 14.61
CA ASN A 30 10.89 16.03 14.17
C ASN A 30 12.20 16.56 13.60
N HIS A 31 13.20 16.80 14.45
CA HIS A 31 14.51 17.33 14.07
C HIS A 31 15.31 16.49 13.05
N ALA A 32 14.91 15.24 12.80
CA ALA A 32 15.53 14.36 11.82
C ALA A 32 14.86 14.42 10.43
N THR A 33 13.81 15.23 10.27
CA THR A 33 13.04 15.40 9.04
C THR A 33 13.27 16.80 8.50
N ALA A 34 13.48 16.93 7.19
CA ALA A 34 13.41 18.20 6.49
C ALA A 34 12.18 18.20 5.58
N VAL A 35 11.43 19.30 5.55
CA VAL A 35 10.21 19.40 4.74
C VAL A 35 10.39 20.48 3.67
N GLN A 36 10.13 20.10 2.42
CA GLN A 36 10.10 21.04 1.29
C GLN A 36 8.68 21.08 0.71
N LEU A 37 8.02 22.22 0.88
CA LEU A 37 6.69 22.47 0.33
C LEU A 37 6.79 23.08 -1.07
N LEU A 38 5.96 22.59 -2.00
CA LEU A 38 5.85 23.09 -3.35
C LEU A 38 4.39 23.05 -3.80
N THR A 39 3.96 24.07 -4.54
CA THR A 39 2.67 24.08 -5.24
C THR A 39 2.94 24.13 -6.74
N ALA A 40 2.38 23.19 -7.48
CA ALA A 40 2.43 23.14 -8.93
C ALA A 40 1.00 23.12 -9.49
N VAL A 41 0.81 23.71 -10.67
CA VAL A 41 -0.48 23.75 -11.36
C VAL A 41 -0.32 23.04 -12.70
N SER A 42 -1.02 21.91 -12.84
CA SER A 42 -0.89 21.01 -13.99
C SER A 42 -2.27 20.52 -14.44
N PRO A 43 -2.52 20.37 -15.75
CA PRO A 43 -3.68 19.65 -16.24
C PRO A 43 -3.69 18.21 -15.70
N TYR A 44 -4.87 17.69 -15.30
CA TYR A 44 -4.99 16.32 -14.80
C TYR A 44 -4.43 15.26 -15.76
N ALA A 45 -4.53 15.49 -17.07
CA ALA A 45 -4.01 14.59 -18.09
C ALA A 45 -2.47 14.42 -18.02
N SER A 46 -1.72 15.45 -17.64
CA SER A 46 -0.24 15.44 -17.61
C SER A 46 0.35 15.55 -16.19
N MET A 47 -0.49 15.70 -15.16
CA MET A 47 -0.03 15.88 -13.77
C MET A 47 0.91 14.78 -13.28
N HIS A 48 0.69 13.53 -13.71
CA HIS A 48 1.55 12.40 -13.38
C HIS A 48 2.98 12.56 -13.95
N GLU A 49 3.13 13.16 -15.13
CA GLU A 49 4.44 13.44 -15.73
C GLU A 49 5.22 14.47 -14.89
N ASP A 50 4.54 15.53 -14.45
CA ASP A 50 5.16 16.56 -13.59
C ASP A 50 5.60 15.98 -12.25
N VAL A 51 4.76 15.14 -11.62
CA VAL A 51 5.09 14.44 -10.37
C VAL A 51 6.27 13.50 -10.58
N ASN A 52 6.30 12.73 -11.66
CA ASN A 52 7.39 11.78 -11.96
C ASN A 52 8.71 12.50 -12.24
N ASN A 53 8.69 13.57 -13.02
CA ASN A 53 9.87 14.39 -13.29
C ASN A 53 10.43 14.98 -11.99
N PHE A 54 9.56 15.49 -11.12
CA PHE A 54 9.98 15.99 -9.82
C PHE A 54 10.54 14.89 -8.91
N ALA A 55 9.93 13.71 -8.91
CA ALA A 55 10.43 12.56 -8.17
C ALA A 55 11.82 12.11 -8.64
N LEU A 56 12.07 12.13 -9.96
CA LEU A 56 13.40 11.87 -10.53
C LEU A 56 14.41 12.94 -10.11
N ASP A 57 14.07 14.22 -10.23
CA ASP A 57 14.95 15.34 -9.86
C ASP A 57 15.36 15.32 -8.39
N LYS A 58 14.48 14.80 -7.52
CA LYS A 58 14.69 14.70 -6.08
C LYS A 58 15.18 13.34 -5.60
N PHE A 59 15.36 12.37 -6.51
CA PHE A 59 15.69 10.98 -6.17
C PHE A 59 14.74 10.39 -5.12
N THR A 60 13.44 10.65 -5.28
CA THR A 60 12.41 10.21 -4.35
C THR A 60 12.32 8.68 -4.30
N ASN A 61 12.27 8.11 -3.10
CA ASN A 61 12.13 6.66 -2.91
C ASN A 61 10.67 6.18 -3.04
N ILE A 62 9.72 6.98 -2.55
CA ILE A 62 8.30 6.63 -2.53
C ILE A 62 7.45 7.88 -2.73
N ILE A 63 6.41 7.76 -3.57
CA ILE A 63 5.37 8.77 -3.74
C ILE A 63 4.12 8.30 -2.98
N LEU A 64 3.63 9.11 -2.05
CA LEU A 64 2.36 8.84 -1.36
C LEU A 64 1.25 9.66 -2.01
N ILE A 65 0.18 8.99 -2.43
CA ILE A 65 -1.01 9.62 -3.03
C ILE A 65 -2.28 9.21 -2.31
N PRO A 66 -3.27 10.10 -2.19
CA PRO A 66 -4.57 9.76 -1.64
C PRO A 66 -5.39 8.92 -2.62
N PHE A 67 -6.22 8.03 -2.10
CA PHE A 67 -7.23 7.35 -2.88
C PHE A 67 -8.28 8.35 -3.39
N HIS A 68 -8.74 8.13 -4.62
CA HIS A 68 -9.58 9.08 -5.34
C HIS A 68 -10.99 9.19 -4.77
N LYS A 69 -11.47 8.17 -4.04
CA LYS A 69 -12.76 8.18 -3.32
C LYS A 69 -12.55 8.55 -1.85
N ARG A 70 -13.46 9.35 -1.30
CA ARG A 70 -13.45 9.72 0.13
C ARG A 70 -14.51 8.92 0.89
N PRO A 71 -14.22 8.45 2.11
CA PRO A 71 -15.23 7.76 2.91
C PRO A 71 -16.39 8.70 3.24
N ASP A 72 -17.62 8.18 3.22
CA ASP A 72 -18.80 8.86 3.72
C ASP A 72 -18.93 8.68 5.25
N THR A 73 -19.87 9.40 5.87
CA THR A 73 -20.14 9.31 7.31
C THR A 73 -20.76 7.97 7.75
N ALA A 74 -21.20 7.15 6.80
CA ALA A 74 -21.80 5.83 6.99
C ALA A 74 -20.85 4.67 6.64
N GLY A 75 -19.57 4.95 6.31
CA GLY A 75 -18.57 3.95 5.91
C GLY A 75 -18.58 3.56 4.43
N GLY A 76 -19.46 4.14 3.62
CA GLY A 76 -19.47 4.04 2.16
C GLY A 76 -18.50 5.02 1.49
N TRP A 77 -18.66 5.23 0.17
CA TRP A 77 -17.78 6.07 -0.65
C TRP A 77 -18.54 7.27 -1.22
N THR A 78 -17.95 8.46 -1.11
CA THR A 78 -18.41 9.70 -1.74
C THR A 78 -17.58 10.07 -2.97
N ASP A 79 -18.23 10.84 -3.85
CA ASP A 79 -17.70 11.65 -4.96
C ASP A 79 -16.48 11.06 -5.70
N GLU A 80 -16.73 10.30 -6.78
CA GLU A 80 -15.68 9.84 -7.69
C GLU A 80 -15.27 10.98 -8.62
N LYS A 81 -14.21 11.71 -8.27
CA LYS A 81 -13.53 12.58 -9.22
C LYS A 81 -12.74 11.72 -10.19
N ILE A 82 -13.30 11.50 -11.37
CA ILE A 82 -12.71 10.67 -12.44
C ILE A 82 -11.30 11.16 -12.77
N GLU A 83 -11.05 12.45 -12.69
CA GLU A 83 -9.74 13.06 -12.95
C GLU A 83 -8.69 12.60 -11.93
N HIS A 84 -9.05 12.48 -10.65
CA HIS A 84 -8.14 11.99 -9.61
C HIS A 84 -7.85 10.50 -9.81
N LYS A 85 -8.85 9.73 -10.20
CA LYS A 85 -8.67 8.31 -10.56
C LYS A 85 -7.69 8.15 -11.72
N LEU A 86 -7.84 8.97 -12.76
CA LEU A 86 -6.94 8.97 -13.92
C LEU A 86 -5.50 9.30 -13.52
N VAL A 87 -5.29 10.31 -12.66
CA VAL A 87 -3.95 10.65 -12.14
C VAL A 87 -3.35 9.49 -11.36
N ASN A 88 -4.12 8.87 -10.45
CA ASN A 88 -3.65 7.72 -9.68
C ASN A 88 -3.27 6.54 -10.59
N GLN A 89 -4.08 6.24 -11.60
CA GLN A 89 -3.81 5.17 -12.56
C GLN A 89 -2.54 5.45 -13.38
N ASN A 90 -2.39 6.68 -13.88
CA ASN A 90 -1.21 7.07 -14.65
C ASN A 90 0.06 7.02 -13.79
N LEU A 91 0.00 7.48 -12.53
CA LEU A 91 1.11 7.38 -11.59
C LEU A 91 1.48 5.91 -11.33
N LEU A 92 0.50 5.06 -11.01
CA LEU A 92 0.72 3.62 -10.80
C LEU A 92 1.33 2.92 -12.03
N ALA A 93 1.04 3.40 -13.24
CA ALA A 93 1.58 2.84 -14.48
C ALA A 93 2.99 3.35 -14.85
N THR A 94 3.34 4.58 -14.46
CA THR A 94 4.51 5.28 -15.03
C THR A 94 5.56 5.71 -14.00
N SER A 95 5.27 5.57 -12.70
CA SER A 95 6.13 6.12 -11.65
C SER A 95 7.54 5.54 -11.65
N PRO A 96 8.58 6.39 -11.49
CA PRO A 96 9.98 5.99 -11.44
C PRO A 96 10.38 5.36 -10.09
N CYS A 97 9.51 5.45 -9.07
CA CYS A 97 9.75 4.94 -7.73
C CYS A 97 8.47 4.29 -7.16
N SER A 98 8.57 3.72 -5.95
CA SER A 98 7.45 3.03 -5.31
C SER A 98 6.29 4.00 -5.08
N ILE A 99 5.06 3.50 -5.11
CA ILE A 99 3.85 4.28 -4.82
C ILE A 99 3.16 3.70 -3.59
N GLY A 100 2.76 4.57 -2.66
CA GLY A 100 1.81 4.26 -1.61
C GLY A 100 0.47 4.96 -1.87
N LEU A 101 -0.57 4.20 -2.16
CA LEU A 101 -1.94 4.68 -2.32
C LEU A 101 -2.67 4.58 -0.98
N LEU A 102 -2.93 5.73 -0.36
CA LEU A 102 -3.55 5.83 0.96
C LEU A 102 -5.07 6.01 0.86
N VAL A 103 -5.80 5.02 1.35
CA VAL A 103 -7.22 5.09 1.65
C VAL A 103 -7.38 5.56 3.09
N ASP A 104 -7.55 6.86 3.28
CA ASP A 104 -7.75 7.45 4.61
C ASP A 104 -9.21 7.31 5.07
N ARG A 105 -9.40 6.66 6.21
CA ARG A 105 -10.69 6.50 6.91
C ARG A 105 -10.72 7.19 8.27
N GLY A 106 -9.93 8.24 8.42
CA GLY A 106 -9.84 9.00 9.66
C GLY A 106 -8.71 8.50 10.55
N LEU A 107 -7.58 8.08 9.96
CA LEU A 107 -6.38 7.66 10.69
C LEU A 107 -5.91 8.69 11.72
N THR A 108 -6.24 9.97 11.49
CA THR A 108 -5.84 11.10 12.34
C THR A 108 -7.02 11.79 13.04
N SER A 109 -8.24 11.25 12.92
CA SER A 109 -9.49 11.84 13.44
C SER A 109 -9.69 11.64 14.94
N PHE A 110 -8.64 11.81 15.73
CA PHE A 110 -8.69 11.69 17.18
C PHE A 110 -8.61 13.06 17.86
N PRO A 111 -9.36 13.28 18.94
CA PRO A 111 -9.28 14.52 19.72
C PRO A 111 -7.84 14.73 20.20
N GLU A 112 -7.36 15.98 20.13
CA GLU A 112 -5.96 16.35 20.43
C GLU A 112 -5.49 15.90 21.81
N SER A 113 -6.42 15.72 22.76
CA SER A 113 -6.16 15.20 24.11
C SER A 113 -5.62 13.76 24.14
N GLN A 114 -5.74 13.00 23.06
CA GLN A 114 -5.29 11.59 22.98
C GLN A 114 -4.08 11.38 22.04
N LYS A 115 -3.62 12.40 21.31
CA LYS A 115 -2.56 12.28 20.28
C LYS A 115 -1.18 11.86 20.82
N GLY A 116 -0.93 11.96 22.13
CA GLY A 116 0.37 11.65 22.74
C GLY A 116 0.43 10.39 23.60
N ALA A 117 -0.70 9.68 23.81
CA ALA A 117 -0.78 8.57 24.77
C ALA A 117 -1.35 7.28 24.19
N ARG A 118 -1.89 7.31 22.97
CA ARG A 118 -2.51 6.14 22.34
C ARG A 118 -1.50 5.44 21.44
N GLU A 119 -1.45 4.12 21.57
CA GLU A 119 -0.71 3.25 20.66
C GLU A 119 -1.40 3.23 19.29
N CYS A 120 -0.67 3.55 18.23
CA CYS A 120 -1.11 3.39 16.85
C CYS A 120 -0.79 1.97 16.40
N ARG A 121 -1.80 1.19 16.07
CA ARG A 121 -1.62 -0.22 15.68
C ARG A 121 -1.67 -0.35 14.18
N VAL A 122 -0.60 -0.89 13.61
CA VAL A 122 -0.44 -1.12 12.18
C VAL A 122 -0.37 -2.62 11.92
N ALA A 123 -1.19 -3.12 11.00
CA ALA A 123 -1.08 -4.47 10.48
C ALA A 123 -0.45 -4.45 9.10
N MET A 124 0.62 -5.22 8.90
CA MET A 124 1.17 -5.48 7.58
C MET A 124 0.76 -6.90 7.15
N LEU A 125 0.05 -7.02 6.03
CA LEU A 125 -0.35 -8.32 5.48
C LEU A 125 0.61 -8.73 4.37
N PHE A 126 1.21 -9.90 4.51
CA PHE A 126 2.23 -10.42 3.59
C PHE A 126 1.78 -11.75 2.99
N ILE A 127 1.58 -11.78 1.68
CA ILE A 127 1.34 -13.00 0.90
C ILE A 127 2.64 -13.43 0.21
N GLY A 128 3.38 -12.47 -0.34
CA GLY A 128 4.66 -12.67 -1.01
C GLY A 128 4.77 -11.87 -2.31
N GLY A 129 5.98 -11.38 -2.59
CA GLY A 129 6.30 -10.65 -3.81
C GLY A 129 6.92 -9.29 -3.63
N PRO A 130 7.26 -8.65 -4.75
CA PRO A 130 7.94 -7.36 -4.75
C PRO A 130 7.15 -6.28 -4.00
N ASP A 131 5.86 -6.15 -4.29
CA ASP A 131 4.98 -5.17 -3.65
C ASP A 131 4.88 -5.38 -2.13
N ASP A 132 4.73 -6.63 -1.68
CA ASP A 132 4.65 -6.97 -0.25
C ASP A 132 5.99 -6.74 0.47
N ARG A 133 7.12 -6.99 -0.21
CA ARG A 133 8.46 -6.68 0.34
C ARG A 133 8.68 -5.19 0.50
N GLU A 134 8.25 -4.38 -0.48
CA GLU A 134 8.30 -2.92 -0.39
C GLU A 134 7.34 -2.39 0.68
N ALA A 135 6.13 -2.95 0.76
CA ALA A 135 5.15 -2.66 1.80
C ALA A 135 5.71 -2.94 3.20
N LEU A 136 6.39 -4.08 3.38
CA LEU A 136 7.05 -4.43 4.63
C LEU A 136 8.24 -3.50 4.92
N ALA A 137 9.02 -3.10 3.91
CA ALA A 137 10.10 -2.12 4.10
C ALA A 137 9.56 -0.79 4.66
N TYR A 138 8.44 -0.31 4.10
CA TYR A 138 7.78 0.90 4.57
C TYR A 138 7.19 0.73 5.98
N ALA A 139 6.41 -0.33 6.22
CA ALA A 139 5.79 -0.60 7.52
C ALA A 139 6.83 -0.81 8.63
N TRP A 140 7.93 -1.51 8.32
CA TRP A 140 9.04 -1.70 9.25
C TRP A 140 9.72 -0.38 9.60
N ARG A 141 9.87 0.52 8.63
CA ARG A 141 10.37 1.88 8.90
C ARG A 141 9.42 2.66 9.82
N MET A 142 8.11 2.48 9.69
CA MET A 142 7.12 3.09 10.58
C MET A 142 7.25 2.61 12.03
N ALA A 143 7.61 1.35 12.26
CA ALA A 143 7.81 0.78 13.60
C ALA A 143 8.91 1.47 14.43
N GLY A 144 9.80 2.22 13.79
CA GLY A 144 10.75 3.09 14.50
C GLY A 144 10.11 4.31 15.19
N THR A 145 8.81 4.55 15.00
CA THR A 145 8.08 5.68 15.59
C THR A 145 7.61 5.33 17.01
N PRO A 146 7.81 6.21 18.01
CA PRO A 146 7.28 5.98 19.35
C PRO A 146 5.77 5.74 19.35
N HIS A 147 5.31 4.80 20.18
CA HIS A 147 3.90 4.41 20.31
C HIS A 147 3.27 3.74 19.08
N LEU A 148 4.07 3.33 18.08
CA LEU A 148 3.58 2.49 17.00
C LEU A 148 3.80 1.01 17.33
N ILE A 149 2.76 0.19 17.13
CA ILE A 149 2.85 -1.27 17.23
C ILE A 149 2.63 -1.86 15.85
N LEU A 150 3.57 -2.65 15.37
CA LEU A 150 3.51 -3.31 14.06
C LEU A 150 3.24 -4.80 14.24
N THR A 151 2.16 -5.30 13.63
CA THR A 151 1.89 -6.73 13.50
C THR A 151 2.07 -7.17 12.05
N LEU A 152 3.10 -7.96 11.78
CA LEU A 152 3.29 -8.62 10.49
C LEU A 152 2.53 -9.95 10.45
N VAL A 153 1.56 -10.07 9.57
CA VAL A 153 0.78 -11.28 9.32
C VAL A 153 1.19 -11.88 7.98
N ARG A 154 1.94 -12.98 8.01
CA ARG A 154 2.32 -13.73 6.82
C ARG A 154 1.31 -14.83 6.51
N PHE A 155 0.67 -14.76 5.35
CA PHE A 155 -0.18 -15.82 4.83
C PHE A 155 0.65 -16.82 4.04
N VAL A 156 0.62 -18.08 4.43
CA VAL A 156 1.33 -19.16 3.76
C VAL A 156 0.34 -20.20 3.23
N PRO A 157 0.59 -20.81 2.05
CA PRO A 157 -0.27 -21.86 1.53
C PRO A 157 -0.35 -23.05 2.49
N GLY A 158 -1.56 -23.56 2.72
CA GLY A 158 -1.73 -24.84 3.36
C GLY A 158 -1.34 -26.01 2.44
N LYS A 159 -1.39 -27.22 2.99
CA LYS A 159 -0.94 -28.45 2.30
C LYS A 159 -1.71 -28.72 1.00
N ASP A 160 -3.01 -28.41 0.98
CA ASP A 160 -3.88 -28.66 -0.16
C ASP A 160 -3.48 -27.83 -1.38
N ILE A 161 -3.18 -26.53 -1.17
CA ILE A 161 -2.67 -25.66 -2.23
C ILE A 161 -1.25 -26.06 -2.63
N SER A 162 -0.41 -26.43 -1.65
CA SER A 162 0.97 -26.81 -1.92
C SER A 162 1.02 -28.00 -2.89
N GLN A 163 0.16 -29.00 -2.69
CA GLN A 163 0.02 -30.15 -3.60
C GLN A 163 -0.57 -29.78 -4.96
N LEU A 164 -1.52 -28.85 -5.03
CA LEU A 164 -2.05 -28.36 -6.31
C LEU A 164 -0.98 -27.61 -7.12
N ILE A 165 -0.10 -26.85 -6.45
CA ILE A 165 1.03 -26.20 -7.11
C ILE A 165 1.99 -27.27 -7.64
N GLU A 166 2.37 -28.24 -6.81
CA GLU A 166 3.26 -29.35 -7.18
C GLU A 166 2.71 -30.18 -8.36
N ASN A 167 1.39 -30.44 -8.42
CA ASN A 167 0.80 -31.25 -9.49
C ASN A 167 0.68 -30.49 -10.84
N VAL A 168 0.63 -29.16 -10.83
CA VAL A 168 0.65 -28.33 -12.06
C VAL A 168 2.06 -28.29 -12.67
N GLU A 169 3.09 -28.75 -11.95
CA GLU A 169 4.48 -28.82 -12.42
C GLU A 169 4.72 -29.98 -13.42
N GLU A 170 3.74 -30.88 -13.63
CA GLU A 170 3.92 -32.11 -14.41
C GLU A 170 3.14 -32.18 -15.75
N GLU A 171 2.22 -31.26 -16.07
CA GLU A 171 1.35 -31.36 -17.27
C GLU A 171 1.44 -30.12 -18.21
N ASP A 172 2.06 -30.33 -19.39
CA ASP A 172 2.13 -29.55 -20.65
C ASP A 172 3.14 -28.37 -20.86
N ASP A 173 3.75 -28.32 -22.06
CA ASP A 173 4.73 -27.35 -22.61
C ASP A 173 5.93 -26.93 -21.72
N GLU A 174 6.97 -27.79 -21.74
CA GLU A 174 8.15 -27.80 -20.84
C GLU A 174 8.97 -26.49 -20.70
N ALA A 175 8.95 -25.57 -21.67
CA ALA A 175 9.89 -24.44 -21.67
C ALA A 175 9.34 -23.17 -20.98
N GLU A 176 8.06 -22.86 -21.17
CA GLU A 176 7.44 -21.62 -20.65
C GLU A 176 6.87 -21.82 -19.24
N ILE A 177 6.43 -23.03 -18.89
CA ILE A 177 6.04 -23.38 -17.51
C ILE A 177 7.26 -23.42 -16.60
N PHE A 178 8.38 -23.99 -17.05
CA PHE A 178 9.60 -24.08 -16.25
C PHE A 178 10.16 -22.71 -15.84
N THR A 179 10.10 -21.70 -16.73
CA THR A 179 10.53 -20.34 -16.39
C THR A 179 9.62 -19.70 -15.35
N VAL A 180 8.29 -19.87 -15.47
CA VAL A 180 7.31 -19.34 -14.51
C VAL A 180 7.45 -20.00 -13.13
N ILE A 181 7.70 -21.32 -13.08
CA ILE A 181 7.94 -22.05 -11.83
C ILE A 181 9.23 -21.57 -11.18
N PHE A 182 10.33 -21.52 -11.94
CA PHE A 182 11.63 -21.07 -11.43
C PHE A 182 11.56 -19.63 -10.89
N GLU A 183 10.85 -18.74 -11.59
CA GLU A 183 10.62 -17.38 -11.11
C GLU A 183 9.79 -17.36 -9.81
N ARG A 184 8.76 -18.20 -9.70
CA ARG A 184 7.96 -18.30 -8.47
C ARG A 184 8.79 -18.80 -7.29
N GLU A 185 9.59 -19.84 -7.47
CA GLU A 185 10.49 -20.35 -6.42
C GLU A 185 11.53 -19.31 -6.02
N LYS A 186 12.13 -18.63 -6.99
CA LYS A 186 13.07 -17.54 -6.74
C LYS A 186 12.43 -16.38 -5.97
N GLN A 187 11.20 -15.99 -6.33
CA GLN A 187 10.45 -14.98 -5.58
C GLN A 187 10.18 -15.45 -4.15
N LYS A 188 9.77 -16.71 -3.96
CA LYS A 188 9.56 -17.29 -2.63
C LYS A 188 10.84 -17.28 -1.80
N GLN A 189 11.99 -17.60 -2.39
CA GLN A 189 13.28 -17.53 -1.71
C GLN A 189 13.59 -16.09 -1.27
N PHE A 190 13.40 -15.10 -2.13
CA PHE A 190 13.57 -13.71 -1.73
C PHE A 190 12.61 -13.27 -0.63
N ASP A 191 11.36 -13.75 -0.68
CA ASP A 191 10.36 -13.48 0.35
C ASP A 191 10.81 -14.11 1.69
N ASP A 192 11.26 -15.35 1.69
CA ASP A 192 11.75 -16.05 2.88
C ASP A 192 13.00 -15.40 3.48
N ASP A 193 13.99 -15.06 2.65
CA ASP A 193 15.21 -14.38 3.09
C ASP A 193 14.90 -13.03 3.73
N TYR A 194 14.01 -12.25 3.13
CA TYR A 194 13.62 -10.93 3.65
C TYR A 194 12.83 -11.03 4.96
N ILE A 195 11.91 -11.98 5.08
CA ILE A 195 11.17 -12.25 6.32
C ILE A 195 12.13 -12.74 7.41
N ASN A 196 13.10 -13.59 7.09
CA ASN A 196 14.09 -14.06 8.04
C ASN A 196 14.97 -12.91 8.55
N GLU A 197 15.40 -12.00 7.67
CA GLU A 197 16.10 -10.79 8.07
C GLU A 197 15.24 -9.92 8.99
N PHE A 198 13.99 -9.66 8.62
CA PHE A 198 13.05 -8.91 9.45
C PHE A 198 12.96 -9.51 10.85
N ARG A 199 12.67 -10.81 10.95
CA ARG A 199 12.54 -11.53 12.23
C ARG A 199 13.83 -11.47 13.05
N PHE A 200 14.98 -11.64 12.42
CA PHE A 200 16.27 -11.60 13.10
C PHE A 200 16.53 -10.22 13.70
N ARG A 201 16.24 -9.15 12.94
CA ARG A 201 16.47 -7.78 13.41
C ARG A 201 15.45 -7.30 14.45
N THR A 202 14.23 -7.86 14.45
CA THR A 202 13.13 -7.44 15.34
C THR A 202 12.87 -8.39 16.50
N MET A 203 13.65 -9.47 16.67
CA MET A 203 13.42 -10.52 17.68
C MET A 203 13.35 -10.04 19.14
N HIS A 204 13.84 -8.84 19.45
CA HIS A 204 13.84 -8.25 20.78
C HIS A 204 13.00 -6.97 20.87
N ASP A 205 12.34 -6.58 19.79
CA ASP A 205 11.45 -5.44 19.78
C ASP A 205 10.05 -5.86 20.23
N GLN A 206 9.59 -5.29 21.34
CA GLN A 206 8.26 -5.59 21.89
C GLN A 206 7.14 -4.87 21.14
N SER A 207 7.48 -3.86 20.34
CA SER A 207 6.53 -3.14 19.49
C SER A 207 6.20 -3.89 18.20
N ILE A 208 6.89 -5.02 17.93
CA ILE A 208 6.75 -5.76 16.68
C ILE A 208 6.32 -7.21 16.95
N ALA A 209 5.24 -7.64 16.32
CA ALA A 209 4.77 -9.02 16.32
C ALA A 209 4.88 -9.65 14.93
N TYR A 210 5.29 -10.92 14.87
CA TYR A 210 5.26 -11.74 13.66
C TYR A 210 4.30 -12.92 13.85
N ILE A 211 3.34 -13.06 12.95
CA ILE A 211 2.35 -14.12 12.95
C ILE A 211 2.34 -14.78 11.58
N GLU A 212 2.37 -16.11 11.56
CA GLU A 212 2.24 -16.90 10.35
C GLU A 212 0.89 -17.63 10.35
N LYS A 213 0.14 -17.51 9.26
CA LYS A 213 -1.19 -18.09 9.10
C LYS A 213 -1.28 -18.94 7.85
N GLN A 214 -1.55 -20.23 8.03
CA GLN A 214 -1.87 -21.12 6.92
C GLN A 214 -3.27 -20.84 6.39
N VAL A 215 -3.38 -20.68 5.08
CA VAL A 215 -4.63 -20.42 4.36
C VAL A 215 -4.68 -21.23 3.07
N ASN A 216 -5.89 -21.67 2.70
CA ASN A 216 -6.18 -22.45 1.49
C ASN A 216 -7.08 -21.71 0.48
N SER A 217 -7.47 -20.46 0.75
CA SER A 217 -8.24 -19.64 -0.19
C SER A 217 -8.27 -18.18 0.24
N GLY A 218 -8.69 -17.30 -0.68
CA GLY A 218 -8.96 -15.90 -0.39
C GLY A 218 -9.98 -15.74 0.75
N ASP A 219 -11.05 -16.54 0.75
CA ASP A 219 -12.08 -16.49 1.79
C ASP A 219 -11.53 -16.74 3.20
N GLN A 220 -10.50 -17.59 3.32
CA GLN A 220 -9.83 -17.82 4.60
C GLN A 220 -8.99 -16.64 5.04
N ILE A 221 -8.39 -15.89 4.10
CA ILE A 221 -7.71 -14.62 4.39
C ILE A 221 -8.72 -13.61 4.91
N VAL A 222 -9.85 -13.43 4.22
CA VAL A 222 -10.93 -12.52 4.65
C VAL A 222 -11.44 -12.89 6.04
N SER A 223 -11.69 -14.18 6.26
CA SER A 223 -12.12 -14.70 7.56
C SER A 223 -11.09 -14.44 8.67
N ALA A 224 -9.80 -14.57 8.36
CA ALA A 224 -8.73 -14.28 9.32
C ALA A 224 -8.65 -12.79 9.66
N ILE A 225 -8.78 -11.91 8.66
CA ILE A 225 -8.82 -10.45 8.83
C ILE A 225 -9.99 -10.05 9.74
N ASN A 226 -11.21 -10.53 9.43
CA ASN A 226 -12.42 -10.17 10.16
C ASN A 226 -12.44 -10.68 11.61
N SER A 227 -11.85 -11.86 11.88
CA SER A 227 -11.96 -12.52 13.18
C SER A 227 -10.85 -12.16 14.17
N ALA A 228 -9.60 -12.02 13.71
CA ALA A 228 -8.43 -11.90 14.59
C ALA A 228 -7.74 -10.55 14.49
N TYR A 229 -8.07 -9.76 13.47
CA TYR A 229 -7.33 -8.55 13.12
C TYR A 229 -8.22 -7.31 13.00
N SER A 230 -9.47 -7.30 13.48
CA SER A 230 -10.37 -6.14 13.33
C SER A 230 -9.98 -4.86 14.10
N ASP A 231 -8.87 -4.87 14.85
CA ASP A 231 -8.49 -3.82 15.80
C ASP A 231 -7.18 -3.10 15.44
N PHE A 232 -7.03 -2.68 14.18
CA PHE A 232 -5.89 -1.88 13.70
C PHE A 232 -6.35 -0.51 13.19
N ASP A 233 -5.47 0.50 13.32
CA ASP A 233 -5.72 1.85 12.82
C ASP A 233 -5.36 1.95 11.32
N LEU A 234 -4.31 1.24 10.90
CA LEU A 234 -3.82 1.19 9.53
C LEU A 234 -3.47 -0.24 9.10
N TYR A 235 -3.92 -0.63 7.91
CA TYR A 235 -3.40 -1.79 7.19
C TYR A 235 -2.40 -1.36 6.13
N VAL A 236 -1.30 -2.09 6.00
CA VAL A 236 -0.32 -1.93 4.93
C VAL A 236 -0.27 -3.23 4.14
N VAL A 237 -0.49 -3.14 2.83
CA VAL A 237 -0.52 -4.29 1.93
C VAL A 237 0.23 -3.98 0.64
N GLY A 238 0.83 -4.98 0.01
CA GLY A 238 1.26 -4.82 -1.38
C GLY A 238 0.06 -4.84 -2.34
N ARG A 239 0.18 -4.13 -3.47
CA ARG A 239 -0.85 -4.13 -4.52
C ARG A 239 -1.00 -5.51 -5.17
N GLY A 240 0.10 -6.24 -5.34
CA GLY A 240 0.12 -7.55 -5.99
C GLY A 240 -0.16 -7.46 -7.49
N HIS A 241 0.18 -6.33 -8.13
CA HIS A 241 -0.17 -6.09 -9.53
C HIS A 241 0.54 -7.10 -10.46
N GLY A 242 -0.23 -7.65 -11.42
CA GLY A 242 0.31 -8.56 -12.43
C GLY A 242 0.70 -9.95 -11.93
N ARG A 243 0.38 -10.31 -10.68
CA ARG A 243 0.72 -11.62 -10.10
C ARG A 243 -0.53 -12.38 -9.66
N ALA A 244 -0.74 -13.56 -10.23
CA ALA A 244 -1.74 -14.50 -9.75
C ALA A 244 -1.15 -15.33 -8.59
N SER A 245 -1.62 -15.09 -7.37
CA SER A 245 -1.36 -15.97 -6.23
C SER A 245 -2.56 -16.93 -6.06
N PRO A 246 -2.34 -18.24 -5.91
CA PRO A 246 -3.40 -19.18 -5.56
C PRO A 246 -4.17 -18.78 -4.29
N LEU A 247 -3.51 -18.05 -3.38
CA LEU A 247 -4.09 -17.53 -2.15
C LEU A 247 -5.05 -16.38 -2.34
N THR A 248 -4.90 -15.61 -3.41
CA THR A 248 -5.78 -14.48 -3.73
C THR A 248 -6.84 -14.84 -4.75
N THR A 249 -6.87 -16.09 -5.23
CA THR A 249 -7.91 -16.61 -6.11
C THR A 249 -9.27 -16.43 -5.44
N GLY A 250 -10.21 -15.81 -6.16
CA GLY A 250 -11.55 -15.50 -5.66
C GLY A 250 -11.70 -14.07 -5.11
N LEU A 251 -10.62 -13.43 -4.66
CA LEU A 251 -10.66 -12.04 -4.18
C LEU A 251 -10.73 -11.01 -5.31
N SER A 252 -10.29 -11.37 -6.52
CA SER A 252 -10.11 -10.46 -7.65
C SER A 252 -11.21 -10.55 -8.72
N ASN A 253 -12.26 -11.33 -8.51
CA ASN A 253 -13.17 -11.70 -9.59
C ASN A 253 -14.07 -10.54 -10.06
N TRP A 254 -14.37 -9.57 -9.20
CA TRP A 254 -15.18 -8.39 -9.50
C TRP A 254 -14.59 -7.19 -8.73
N SER A 255 -13.75 -6.39 -9.38
CA SER A 255 -13.04 -5.27 -8.75
C SER A 255 -13.58 -3.93 -9.24
N ASP A 256 -14.10 -3.12 -8.31
CA ASP A 256 -14.54 -1.74 -8.56
C ASP A 256 -13.36 -0.76 -8.52
N SER A 257 -12.21 -1.18 -7.98
CA SER A 257 -11.01 -0.34 -7.80
C SER A 257 -9.72 -1.17 -7.91
N PRO A 258 -9.35 -1.62 -9.12
CA PRO A 258 -8.19 -2.49 -9.35
C PRO A 258 -6.83 -1.85 -9.00
N GLU A 259 -6.79 -0.54 -8.78
CA GLU A 259 -5.65 0.17 -8.21
C GLU A 259 -5.30 -0.28 -6.77
N LEU A 260 -6.26 -0.81 -6.01
CA LEU A 260 -6.06 -1.26 -4.64
C LEU A 260 -5.52 -2.70 -4.55
N GLY A 261 -5.66 -3.47 -5.62
CA GLY A 261 -5.35 -4.90 -5.62
C GLY A 261 -6.29 -5.73 -4.73
N PRO A 262 -6.13 -7.07 -4.74
CA PRO A 262 -7.11 -7.98 -4.13
C PRO A 262 -7.27 -7.78 -2.61
N LEU A 263 -6.16 -7.59 -1.89
CA LEU A 263 -6.19 -7.36 -0.45
C LEU A 263 -6.67 -5.96 -0.09
N GLY A 264 -6.18 -4.95 -0.80
CA GLY A 264 -6.58 -3.57 -0.57
C GLY A 264 -8.08 -3.40 -0.75
N GLU A 265 -8.66 -3.95 -1.81
CA GLU A 265 -10.10 -3.89 -2.04
C GLU A 265 -10.92 -4.62 -0.97
N THR A 266 -10.47 -5.80 -0.54
CA THR A 266 -11.12 -6.56 0.56
C THR A 266 -11.18 -5.73 1.85
N LEU A 267 -10.07 -5.06 2.21
CA LEU A 267 -9.99 -4.21 3.41
C LEU A 267 -10.81 -2.92 3.28
N VAL A 268 -11.10 -2.52 2.05
CA VAL A 268 -11.84 -1.31 1.69
C VAL A 268 -13.34 -1.62 1.51
N SER A 269 -13.75 -2.89 1.62
CA SER A 269 -15.15 -3.30 1.63
C SER A 269 -15.92 -2.71 2.84
N PRO A 270 -17.19 -2.30 2.66
CA PRO A 270 -18.05 -1.88 3.78
C PRO A 270 -18.42 -3.02 4.73
N ASP A 271 -18.18 -4.28 4.34
CA ASP A 271 -18.50 -5.46 5.15
C ASP A 271 -17.54 -5.66 6.34
N LEU A 272 -16.46 -4.88 6.41
CA LEU A 272 -15.50 -4.92 7.51
C LEU A 272 -16.06 -4.21 8.74
N GLU A 273 -16.01 -4.89 9.89
CA GLU A 273 -16.59 -4.37 11.14
C GLU A 273 -15.93 -3.07 11.65
N SER A 274 -14.68 -2.78 11.23
CA SER A 274 -13.99 -1.54 11.58
C SER A 274 -13.46 -0.78 10.35
N PRO A 275 -13.68 0.55 10.28
CA PRO A 275 -13.21 1.37 9.17
C PRO A 275 -11.74 1.76 9.35
N SER A 276 -10.83 0.78 9.25
CA SER A 276 -9.39 1.06 9.27
C SER A 276 -8.93 1.73 7.97
N SER A 277 -7.92 2.58 8.06
CA SER A 277 -7.26 3.12 6.87
C SER A 277 -6.39 2.06 6.21
N VAL A 278 -6.16 2.17 4.90
CA VAL A 278 -5.40 1.18 4.13
C VAL A 278 -4.35 1.89 3.28
N LEU A 279 -3.09 1.47 3.40
CA LEU A 279 -2.00 1.87 2.53
C LEU A 279 -1.66 0.71 1.60
N VAL A 280 -1.95 0.88 0.31
CA VAL A 280 -1.58 -0.08 -0.72
C VAL A 280 -0.26 0.37 -1.33
N VAL A 281 0.76 -0.48 -1.26
CA VAL A 281 2.10 -0.18 -1.76
C VAL A 281 2.36 -0.95 -3.05
N GLN A 282 2.86 -0.25 -4.06
CA GLN A 282 3.35 -0.84 -5.29
C GLN A 282 4.85 -0.55 -5.40
N GLN A 283 5.64 -1.60 -5.58
CA GLN A 283 7.06 -1.47 -5.88
C GLN A 283 7.23 -0.87 -7.28
N SER A 284 8.19 0.04 -7.45
CA SER A 284 8.61 0.42 -8.79
C SER A 284 9.24 -0.77 -9.49
N ALA A 285 8.75 -1.10 -10.69
CA ALA A 285 9.56 -1.86 -11.62
C ALA A 285 10.71 -0.94 -12.03
N PHE A 286 11.90 -1.16 -11.45
CA PHE A 286 13.11 -0.68 -12.11
C PHE A 286 13.01 -1.18 -13.54
N LEU A 287 12.87 -0.26 -14.51
CA LEU A 287 13.04 -0.56 -15.91
C LEU A 287 14.35 -1.32 -15.99
N SER A 288 14.28 -2.63 -16.20
CA SER A 288 15.45 -3.44 -16.46
C SER A 288 16.09 -2.75 -17.65
N THR A 289 17.20 -2.06 -17.42
CA THR A 289 17.94 -1.33 -18.46
C THR A 289 17.96 -2.22 -19.68
N GLU A 290 17.25 -1.79 -20.73
CA GLU A 290 17.37 -2.42 -22.03
C GLU A 290 18.86 -2.43 -22.31
N SER A 291 19.41 -3.65 -22.35
CA SER A 291 20.80 -3.84 -22.67
C SER A 291 20.95 -3.32 -24.08
N ASN A 292 21.50 -2.11 -24.22
CA ASN A 292 21.89 -1.51 -25.48
C ASN A 292 22.66 -2.55 -26.31
N LYS A 293 21.97 -3.23 -27.21
CA LYS A 293 22.58 -3.99 -28.29
C LYS A 293 22.99 -2.98 -29.36
N TYR A 294 24.13 -2.34 -29.13
CA TYR A 294 24.95 -1.90 -30.24
C TYR A 294 25.76 -3.11 -30.71
N GLN A 295 25.33 -3.70 -31.81
CA GLN A 295 26.18 -4.42 -32.76
C GLN A 295 26.09 -3.70 -34.11
#